data_AF-H2C0E9-F1
#
_entry.id   AF-H2C0E9-F1
#
_cell.length_a   1.000
_cell.length_b   1.000
_cell.length_c   1.000
_cell.angle_alpha   90.00
_cell.angle_beta   90.00
_cell.angle_gamma   90.00
#
_symmetry.space_group_name_H-M   'P 1'
#
loop_
_entity.id
_entity.type
_entity.pdbx_description
1 polymer ?
#
loop_
_entity_poly.entity_id
_entity_poly.type
_entity_poly.pdbx_seq_one_letter_code
_entity_poly.pdbx_strand_id
1 'polypeptide(L)'
;MDVLKGRFRVSRVVFDSWYWSEKLVTDNVVSELKSNRRLLRVESVQGTLEEVEGHLRVGDLPPGVYYADLTLGDRVVTVKLLVREYKRDSGTHARYLYTTDLSLSEEEIEEAWRMRWEIEELHRDVKALGLEDSSFWRRERLQGYLTIFTIMTNVVRELVGELNLRSVEAFLRFVERHLGGPPGLMKIFKLR
;
A
#
# COMPACT_ATOMS: atom_id res chain seq x y z
N MET A 1 -5.49 4.60 11.22
CA MET A 1 -6.05 3.72 10.18
C MET A 1 -7.56 3.53 10.35
N ASP A 2 -8.07 3.53 11.57
CA ASP A 2 -9.46 3.19 11.89
C ASP A 2 -10.49 4.11 11.21
N VAL A 3 -10.19 5.40 11.09
CA VAL A 3 -11.04 6.38 10.37
C VAL A 3 -11.15 6.05 8.88
N LEU A 4 -10.09 5.53 8.26
CA LEU A 4 -10.10 5.13 6.85
C LEU A 4 -10.80 3.78 6.69
N LYS A 5 -10.51 2.80 7.54
CA LYS A 5 -11.17 1.48 7.54
C LYS A 5 -12.67 1.55 7.83
N GLY A 6 -13.11 2.52 8.65
CA GLY A 6 -14.53 2.74 8.94
C GLY A 6 -15.30 3.51 7.86
N ARG A 7 -14.62 4.17 6.91
CA ARG A 7 -15.25 4.98 5.86
C ARG A 7 -15.07 4.43 4.45
N PHE A 8 -14.10 3.56 4.27
CA PHE A 8 -13.75 2.91 3.02
C PHE A 8 -13.69 1.41 3.25
N ARG A 9 -14.22 0.65 2.29
CA ARG A 9 -14.01 -0.80 2.27
C ARG A 9 -12.57 -1.07 1.84
N VAL A 10 -11.63 -0.90 2.77
CA VAL A 10 -10.21 -1.17 2.55
C VAL A 10 -10.05 -2.67 2.31
N SER A 11 -9.76 -3.04 1.06
CA SER A 11 -9.57 -4.43 0.66
C SER A 11 -8.24 -4.99 1.17
N ARG A 12 -7.19 -4.17 1.12
CA ARG A 12 -5.83 -4.58 1.49
C ARG A 12 -4.98 -3.41 1.96
N VAL A 13 -4.05 -3.68 2.86
CA VAL A 13 -3.07 -2.72 3.36
C VAL A 13 -1.68 -3.19 2.96
N VAL A 14 -0.93 -2.35 2.24
CA VAL A 14 0.41 -2.68 1.72
C VAL A 14 1.41 -1.62 2.14
N PHE A 15 2.56 -2.04 2.65
CA PHE A 15 3.64 -1.14 3.09
C PHE A 15 5.00 -1.84 3.14
N ASP A 16 6.07 -1.05 3.08
CA ASP A 16 7.43 -1.57 3.18
C ASP A 16 7.80 -2.10 4.57
N SER A 17 8.77 -3.01 4.58
CA SER A 17 9.32 -3.64 5.80
C SER A 17 9.78 -2.65 6.88
N TRP A 18 10.12 -1.41 6.51
CA TRP A 18 10.47 -0.32 7.42
C TRP A 18 9.30 0.20 8.28
N TYR A 19 8.06 0.08 7.80
CA TYR A 19 6.87 0.55 8.50
C TYR A 19 6.23 -0.50 9.39
N TRP A 20 6.87 -1.67 9.52
CA TRP A 20 6.36 -2.77 10.31
C TRP A 20 6.14 -2.34 11.77
N SER A 21 4.88 -2.37 12.21
CA SER A 21 4.48 -1.93 13.55
C SER A 21 3.13 -2.53 13.96
N GLU A 22 2.88 -2.59 15.27
CA GLU A 22 1.62 -3.10 15.84
C GLU A 22 0.37 -2.39 15.31
N LYS A 23 0.48 -1.09 14.99
CA LYS A 23 -0.62 -0.29 14.47
C LYS A 23 -0.97 -0.61 13.01
N LEU A 24 -0.03 -1.15 12.25
CA LEU A 24 -0.20 -1.43 10.82
C LEU A 24 -0.46 -2.90 10.55
N VAL A 25 0.20 -3.80 11.28
CA VAL A 25 -0.04 -5.24 11.20
C VAL A 25 -1.36 -5.58 11.89
N THR A 26 -2.41 -5.55 11.07
CA THR A 26 -3.83 -5.72 11.43
C THR A 26 -4.46 -6.61 10.36
N ASP A 27 -5.79 -6.62 10.24
CA ASP A 27 -6.46 -7.46 9.23
C ASP A 27 -6.14 -7.02 7.78
N ASN A 28 -6.07 -8.00 6.89
CA ASN A 28 -5.85 -7.87 5.43
C ASN A 28 -4.58 -7.09 5.03
N VAL A 29 -3.47 -7.37 5.70
CA VAL A 29 -2.15 -6.80 5.36
C VAL A 29 -1.42 -7.72 4.41
N VAL A 30 -0.74 -7.15 3.40
CA VAL A 30 0.34 -7.79 2.64
C VAL A 30 1.57 -6.90 2.71
N SER A 31 2.70 -7.40 3.17
CA SER A 31 3.91 -6.59 3.37
C SER A 31 5.17 -7.44 3.30
N GLU A 32 6.33 -6.79 3.22
CA GLU A 32 7.63 -7.46 3.31
C GLU A 32 8.13 -7.54 4.77
N LEU A 33 8.84 -8.61 5.13
CA LEU A 33 9.66 -8.72 6.34
C LEU A 33 11.14 -8.54 6.02
N LYS A 34 11.90 -7.95 6.95
CA LYS A 34 13.36 -7.98 6.89
C LYS A 34 13.87 -9.39 7.17
N SER A 35 14.97 -9.79 6.52
CA SER A 35 15.61 -11.09 6.70
C SER A 35 16.02 -11.40 8.14
N ASN A 36 16.37 -10.38 8.93
CA ASN A 36 16.75 -10.54 10.33
C ASN A 36 15.55 -10.68 11.29
N ARG A 37 14.31 -10.64 10.78
CA ARG A 37 13.10 -10.78 11.58
C ARG A 37 13.06 -12.18 12.20
N ARG A 38 12.77 -12.25 13.50
CA ARG A 38 12.63 -13.53 14.24
C ARG A 38 11.20 -14.05 14.15
N LEU A 39 11.09 -15.34 13.92
CA LEU A 39 9.87 -16.13 14.01
C LEU A 39 9.83 -16.79 15.40
N LEU A 40 8.63 -17.10 15.90
CA LEU A 40 8.44 -17.90 17.11
C LEU A 40 8.23 -19.37 16.77
N ARG A 41 7.43 -19.61 15.74
CA ARG A 41 7.09 -20.91 15.20
C ARG A 41 6.99 -20.79 13.68
N VAL A 42 7.39 -21.83 12.98
CA VAL A 42 7.22 -21.92 11.53
C VAL A 42 6.82 -23.33 11.12
N GLU A 43 5.87 -23.42 10.20
CA GLU A 43 5.36 -24.67 9.63
C GLU A 43 5.32 -24.52 8.10
N SER A 44 5.90 -25.48 7.38
CA SER A 44 5.85 -25.49 5.91
C SER A 44 4.48 -25.95 5.41
N VAL A 45 3.87 -25.19 4.50
CA VAL A 45 2.59 -25.57 3.88
C VAL A 45 2.75 -26.82 3.00
N GLN A 46 3.96 -27.08 2.50
CA GLN A 46 4.27 -28.17 1.59
C GLN A 46 4.96 -29.36 2.29
N GLY A 47 5.10 -29.33 3.62
CA GLY A 47 5.69 -30.42 4.42
C GLY A 47 7.21 -30.61 4.25
N THR A 48 7.89 -29.67 3.61
CA THR A 48 9.35 -29.70 3.37
C THR A 48 10.21 -29.37 4.59
N LEU A 49 9.59 -28.81 5.64
CA LEU A 49 10.25 -28.37 6.86
C LEU A 49 9.38 -28.82 8.02
N GLU A 50 9.94 -29.63 8.92
CA GLU A 50 9.25 -30.00 10.18
C GLU A 50 8.97 -28.73 10.98
N GLU A 51 7.91 -28.75 11.79
CA GLU A 51 7.57 -27.63 12.64
C GLU A 51 8.76 -27.28 13.55
N VAL A 52 9.29 -26.06 13.42
CA VAL A 52 10.39 -25.58 14.24
C VAL A 52 9.88 -24.51 15.20
N GLU A 53 9.96 -24.80 16.49
CA GLU A 53 9.71 -23.83 17.55
C GLU A 53 11.05 -23.19 17.98
N GLY A 54 11.12 -21.87 17.98
CA GLY A 54 12.33 -21.12 18.35
C GLY A 54 12.58 -19.87 17.50
N HIS A 55 13.64 -19.12 17.83
CA HIS A 55 13.97 -17.82 17.23
C HIS A 55 14.68 -17.91 15.86
N LEU A 56 14.13 -18.68 14.93
CA LEU A 56 14.61 -18.73 13.55
C LEU A 56 14.48 -17.36 12.89
N ARG A 57 15.45 -16.96 12.05
CA ARG A 57 15.30 -15.75 11.24
C ARG A 57 14.60 -16.08 9.93
N VAL A 58 13.80 -15.13 9.45
CA VAL A 58 13.15 -15.21 8.14
C VAL A 58 14.15 -15.47 7.01
N GLY A 59 15.36 -14.90 7.10
CA GLY A 59 16.41 -15.08 6.11
C GLY A 59 17.05 -16.48 6.08
N ASP A 60 16.82 -17.30 7.11
CA ASP A 60 17.33 -18.67 7.19
C ASP A 60 16.37 -19.68 6.52
N LEU A 61 15.16 -19.23 6.14
CA LEU A 61 14.17 -20.09 5.49
C LEU A 61 14.51 -20.28 4.00
N PRO A 62 14.39 -21.53 3.48
CA PRO A 62 14.47 -21.76 2.06
C PRO A 62 13.25 -21.16 1.33
N PRO A 63 13.30 -21.04 -0.01
CA PRO A 63 12.14 -20.62 -0.80
C PRO A 63 10.95 -21.55 -0.59
N GLY A 64 9.76 -20.97 -0.40
CA GLY A 64 8.55 -21.73 -0.12
C GLY A 64 7.45 -20.90 0.55
N VAL A 65 6.39 -21.59 0.96
CA VAL A 65 5.25 -21.02 1.68
C VAL A 65 5.15 -21.63 3.07
N TYR A 66 4.97 -20.76 4.06
CA TYR A 66 4.97 -21.12 5.47
C TYR A 66 3.81 -20.47 6.21
N TYR A 67 3.34 -21.11 7.27
CA TYR A 67 2.66 -20.42 8.37
C TYR A 67 3.69 -20.10 9.44
N ALA A 68 3.74 -18.84 9.87
CA ALA A 68 4.73 -18.38 10.81
C ALA A 68 4.12 -17.49 11.88
N ASP A 69 4.56 -17.68 13.13
CA ASP A 69 4.14 -16.87 14.26
C ASP A 69 5.15 -15.74 14.51
N LEU A 70 4.65 -14.52 14.62
CA LEU A 70 5.43 -13.30 14.83
C LEU A 70 5.01 -12.61 16.12
N THR A 71 5.98 -12.16 16.92
CA THR A 71 5.72 -11.29 18.07
C THR A 71 5.45 -9.85 17.63
N LEU A 72 4.28 -9.32 17.93
CA LEU A 72 3.87 -7.96 17.63
C LEU A 72 3.55 -7.22 18.93
N GLY A 73 4.58 -6.64 19.56
CA GLY A 73 4.43 -6.09 20.91
C GLY A 73 4.33 -7.22 21.93
N ASP A 74 3.21 -7.28 22.65
CA ASP A 74 2.89 -8.31 23.65
C ASP A 74 2.05 -9.47 23.07
N ARG A 75 1.57 -9.35 21.82
CA ARG A 75 0.75 -10.36 21.15
C ARG A 75 1.53 -11.17 20.11
N VAL A 76 1.01 -12.35 19.79
CA VAL A 76 1.50 -13.19 18.69
C VAL A 76 0.49 -13.13 17.55
N VAL A 77 0.99 -13.02 16.32
CA VAL A 77 0.18 -13.07 15.10
C VAL A 77 0.71 -14.17 14.18
N THR A 78 -0.17 -15.05 13.74
CA THR A 78 0.12 -16.02 12.70
C THR A 78 -0.07 -15.37 11.34
N VAL A 79 0.93 -15.54 10.47
CA VAL A 79 0.92 -15.00 9.10
C VAL A 79 1.24 -16.11 8.11
N LYS A 80 0.75 -15.97 6.88
CA LYS A 80 1.23 -16.76 5.75
C LYS A 80 2.42 -16.04 5.14
N LEU A 81 3.58 -16.69 5.12
CA LEU A 81 4.86 -16.18 4.67
C LEU A 81 5.26 -16.84 3.35
N LEU A 82 5.54 -16.03 2.34
CA LEU A 82 6.04 -16.41 1.03
C LEU A 82 7.51 -15.98 0.92
N VAL A 83 8.40 -16.97 0.78
CA VAL A 83 9.83 -16.77 0.55
C VAL A 83 10.12 -17.08 -0.91
N ARG A 84 10.55 -16.06 -1.67
CA ARG A 84 10.83 -16.19 -3.11
C ARG A 84 12.20 -15.65 -3.44
N GLU A 85 12.97 -16.44 -4.17
CA GLU A 85 14.22 -15.99 -4.77
C GLU A 85 13.96 -15.28 -6.09
N TYR A 86 14.71 -14.20 -6.33
CA TYR A 86 14.73 -13.49 -7.59
C TYR A 86 16.18 -13.16 -7.96
N LYS A 87 16.47 -13.19 -9.27
CA LYS A 87 17.78 -12.82 -9.78
C LYS A 87 17.87 -11.31 -9.99
N ARG A 88 18.99 -10.73 -9.58
CA ARG A 88 19.44 -9.39 -9.97
C ARG A 88 20.84 -9.50 -10.57
N ASP A 89 21.30 -8.42 -11.18
CA ASP A 89 22.66 -8.33 -11.74
C ASP A 89 23.75 -8.63 -10.69
N SER A 90 23.45 -8.39 -9.40
CA SER A 90 24.34 -8.67 -8.26
C SER A 90 24.21 -10.07 -7.66
N GLY A 91 23.41 -10.96 -8.25
CA GLY A 91 23.22 -12.34 -7.78
C GLY A 91 21.77 -12.70 -7.44
N THR A 92 21.60 -13.82 -6.73
CA THR A 92 20.29 -14.26 -6.23
C THR A 92 19.97 -13.56 -4.91
N HIS A 93 18.79 -12.95 -4.84
CA HIS A 93 18.26 -12.31 -3.63
C HIS A 93 16.95 -12.99 -3.25
N ALA A 94 16.64 -13.03 -1.96
CA ALA A 94 15.35 -13.53 -1.46
C ALA A 94 14.44 -12.37 -1.03
N ARG A 95 13.15 -12.50 -1.31
CA ARG A 95 12.08 -11.64 -0.82
C ARG A 95 11.22 -12.43 0.16
N TYR A 96 10.79 -11.75 1.22
CA TYR A 96 10.01 -12.35 2.29
C TYR A 96 8.70 -11.59 2.44
N LEU A 97 7.67 -12.01 1.70
CA LEU A 97 6.35 -11.39 1.74
C LEU A 97 5.48 -12.12 2.75
N TYR A 98 4.70 -11.41 3.56
CA TYR A 98 3.73 -12.02 4.46
C TYR A 98 2.35 -11.41 4.27
N THR A 99 1.35 -12.21 4.61
CA THR A 99 -0.05 -11.77 4.71
C THR A 99 -0.67 -12.21 6.04
N THR A 100 -1.54 -11.36 6.58
CA THR A 100 -2.39 -11.72 7.73
C THR A 100 -3.68 -12.43 7.29
N ASP A 101 -4.03 -12.35 6.01
CA ASP A 101 -5.11 -13.14 5.42
C ASP A 101 -4.52 -14.45 4.87
N LEU A 102 -4.71 -15.53 5.63
CA LEU A 102 -4.15 -16.85 5.34
C LEU A 102 -4.76 -17.52 4.11
N SER A 103 -5.90 -17.03 3.63
CA SER A 103 -6.62 -17.58 2.48
C SER A 103 -6.02 -17.16 1.13
N LEU A 104 -5.20 -16.10 1.10
CA LEU A 104 -4.67 -15.56 -0.14
C LEU A 104 -3.75 -16.55 -0.86
N SER A 105 -3.86 -16.60 -2.18
CA SER A 105 -2.92 -17.33 -3.04
C SER A 105 -1.56 -16.63 -3.09
N GLU A 106 -0.53 -17.36 -3.56
CA GLU A 106 0.79 -16.77 -3.74
C GLU A 106 0.77 -15.63 -4.78
N GLU A 107 0.03 -15.81 -5.86
CA GLU A 107 -0.16 -14.82 -6.93
C GLU A 107 -0.84 -13.56 -6.40
N GLU A 108 -1.86 -13.70 -5.56
CA GLU A 108 -2.56 -12.55 -4.97
C GLU A 108 -1.65 -11.75 -4.02
N ILE A 109 -0.76 -12.42 -3.30
CA ILE A 109 0.24 -11.78 -2.42
C ILE A 109 1.24 -11.00 -3.28
N GLU A 110 1.75 -11.59 -4.37
CA GLU A 110 2.69 -10.91 -5.26
C GLU A 110 2.07 -9.73 -5.99
N GLU A 111 0.84 -9.86 -6.49
CA GLU A 111 0.13 -8.78 -7.16
C GLU A 111 -0.13 -7.61 -6.21
N ALA A 112 -0.58 -7.90 -4.98
CA ALA A 112 -0.76 -6.89 -3.96
C ALA A 112 0.55 -6.15 -3.64
N TRP A 113 1.65 -6.89 -3.56
CA TRP A 113 2.97 -6.29 -3.33
C TRP A 113 3.42 -5.42 -4.51
N ARG A 114 3.10 -5.82 -5.76
CA ARG A 114 3.43 -5.05 -6.96
C ARG A 114 2.75 -3.68 -6.98
N MET A 115 1.50 -3.58 -6.53
CA MET A 115 0.77 -2.30 -6.45
C MET A 115 1.49 -1.23 -5.60
N ARG A 116 2.34 -1.64 -4.65
CA ARG A 116 3.19 -0.71 -3.87
C ARG A 116 4.02 0.20 -4.78
N TRP A 117 4.44 -0.30 -5.95
CA TRP A 117 5.23 0.47 -6.91
C TRP A 117 4.49 1.68 -7.47
N GLU A 118 3.16 1.64 -7.56
CA GLU A 118 2.33 2.77 -8.02
C GLU A 118 2.51 4.01 -7.12
N ILE A 119 2.71 3.80 -5.81
CA ILE A 119 2.99 4.89 -4.87
C ILE A 119 4.39 5.48 -5.12
N GLU A 120 5.37 4.65 -5.48
CA GLU A 120 6.71 5.13 -5.83
C GLU A 120 6.71 5.93 -7.14
N GLU A 121 5.95 5.48 -8.14
CA GLU A 121 5.76 6.20 -9.40
C GLU A 121 5.06 7.54 -9.15
N LEU A 122 3.99 7.56 -8.36
CA LEU A 122 3.33 8.80 -7.95
C LEU A 122 4.31 9.75 -7.25
N HIS A 123 5.12 9.26 -6.30
CA HIS A 123 6.12 10.09 -5.63
C HIS A 123 7.17 10.63 -6.62
N ARG A 124 7.56 9.85 -7.63
CA ARG A 124 8.49 10.28 -8.67
C ARG A 124 7.89 11.38 -9.53
N ASP A 125 6.62 11.24 -9.92
CA ASP A 125 5.91 12.22 -10.74
C ASP A 125 5.70 13.53 -9.97
N VAL A 126 5.30 13.46 -8.70
CA VAL A 126 5.18 14.63 -7.83
C VAL A 126 6.51 15.38 -7.69
N LYS A 127 7.62 14.64 -7.56
CA LYS A 127 8.98 15.23 -7.54
C LYS A 127 9.36 15.85 -8.88
N ALA A 128 9.04 15.21 -10.00
CA ALA A 128 9.29 15.75 -11.34
C ALA A 128 8.52 17.06 -11.59
N LEU A 129 7.36 17.21 -10.94
CA LEU A 129 6.60 18.47 -10.91
C LEU A 129 7.17 19.49 -9.90
N GLY A 130 8.28 19.20 -9.21
CA GLY A 130 8.92 20.11 -8.26
C GLY A 130 8.15 20.27 -6.94
N LEU A 131 7.21 19.38 -6.64
CA LEU A 131 6.31 19.49 -5.49
C LEU A 131 6.75 18.65 -4.29
N GLU A 132 8.03 18.31 -4.23
CA GLU A 132 8.63 17.63 -3.09
C GLU A 132 8.63 18.49 -1.81
N ASP A 133 8.59 19.81 -1.96
CA ASP A 133 8.49 20.80 -0.88
C ASP A 133 7.39 21.84 -1.16
N SER A 134 6.79 22.41 -0.12
CA SER A 134 5.69 23.40 -0.20
C SER A 134 6.12 24.83 -0.55
N SER A 135 7.28 25.03 -1.20
CA SER A 135 7.89 26.35 -1.41
C SER A 135 7.93 26.72 -2.90
N PHE A 136 7.29 27.85 -3.27
CA PHE A 136 7.10 28.31 -4.67
C PHE A 136 8.23 29.21 -5.21
N TRP A 137 9.36 29.32 -4.53
CA TRP A 137 10.43 30.27 -4.88
C TRP A 137 11.26 29.88 -6.13
N ARG A 138 11.01 28.73 -6.74
CA ARG A 138 11.70 28.24 -7.93
C ARG A 138 10.75 28.14 -9.12
N ARG A 139 11.22 28.49 -10.32
CA ARG A 139 10.43 28.52 -11.56
C ARG A 139 9.82 27.16 -11.87
N GLU A 140 10.59 26.09 -11.72
CA GLU A 140 10.17 24.72 -11.98
C GLU A 140 8.99 24.32 -11.09
N ARG A 141 8.97 24.79 -9.83
CA ARG A 141 7.90 24.53 -8.87
C ARG A 141 6.62 25.30 -9.19
N LEU A 142 6.77 26.56 -9.57
CA LEU A 142 5.64 27.36 -10.06
C LEU A 142 5.03 26.71 -11.31
N GLN A 143 5.87 26.25 -12.25
CA GLN A 143 5.41 25.53 -13.43
C GLN A 143 4.67 24.24 -13.06
N GLY A 144 5.20 23.41 -12.17
CA GLY A 144 4.52 22.19 -11.74
C GLY A 144 3.19 22.44 -11.02
N TYR A 145 3.12 23.46 -10.16
CA TYR A 145 1.86 23.89 -9.55
C TYR A 145 0.84 24.32 -10.61
N LEU A 146 1.25 25.14 -11.59
CA LEU A 146 0.38 25.57 -12.69
C LEU A 146 -0.06 24.40 -13.56
N THR A 147 0.79 23.40 -13.78
CA THR A 147 0.44 22.17 -14.51
C THR A 147 -0.64 21.39 -13.77
N ILE A 148 -0.48 21.13 -12.46
CA ILE A 148 -1.52 20.47 -11.66
C ILE A 148 -2.79 21.31 -11.62
N PHE A 149 -2.68 22.62 -11.40
CA PHE A 149 -3.83 23.52 -11.38
C PHE A 149 -4.60 23.47 -12.71
N THR A 150 -3.89 23.39 -13.84
CA THR A 150 -4.48 23.28 -15.18
C THR A 150 -5.18 21.93 -15.36
N ILE A 151 -4.53 20.82 -14.98
CA ILE A 151 -5.12 19.47 -15.02
C ILE A 151 -6.40 19.43 -14.16
N MET A 152 -6.31 19.88 -12.90
CA MET A 152 -7.45 19.93 -11.99
C MET A 152 -8.57 20.81 -12.51
N THR A 153 -8.25 21.96 -13.09
CA THR A 153 -9.24 22.86 -13.70
C THR A 153 -9.94 22.20 -14.89
N ASN A 154 -9.20 21.48 -15.74
CA ASN A 154 -9.76 20.77 -16.88
C ASN A 154 -10.68 19.62 -16.42
N VAL A 155 -10.24 18.82 -15.44
CA VAL A 155 -11.07 17.75 -14.84
C VAL A 155 -12.36 18.34 -14.23
N VAL A 156 -12.28 19.44 -13.49
CA VAL A 156 -13.47 20.08 -12.91
C VAL A 156 -14.40 20.60 -14.01
N ARG A 157 -13.88 21.16 -15.10
CA ARG A 157 -14.70 21.62 -16.24
C ARG A 157 -15.40 20.47 -16.96
N GLU A 158 -14.68 19.37 -17.17
CA GLU A 158 -15.23 18.14 -17.75
C GLU A 158 -16.39 17.61 -16.89
N LEU A 159 -16.17 17.47 -15.57
CA LEU A 159 -17.20 17.04 -14.63
C LEU A 159 -18.42 17.98 -14.58
N VAL A 160 -18.21 19.30 -14.68
CA VAL A 160 -19.31 20.27 -14.80
C VAL A 160 -20.14 20.01 -16.05
N GLY A 161 -19.50 19.72 -17.18
CA GLY A 161 -20.16 19.37 -18.44
C GLY A 161 -20.92 18.04 -18.36
N GLU A 162 -20.27 16.98 -17.88
CA GLU A 162 -20.87 15.64 -17.74
C GLU A 162 -22.07 15.62 -16.79
N LEU A 163 -22.00 16.39 -15.70
CA LEU A 163 -23.10 16.55 -14.75
C LEU A 163 -24.17 17.56 -15.21
N ASN A 164 -24.01 18.13 -16.42
CA ASN A 164 -24.87 19.15 -17.00
C ASN A 164 -25.12 20.34 -16.07
N LEU A 165 -24.07 20.76 -15.37
CA LEU A 165 -24.10 21.86 -14.41
C LEU A 165 -23.73 23.17 -15.09
N ARG A 166 -24.34 24.26 -14.62
CA ARG A 166 -24.17 25.59 -15.24
C ARG A 166 -22.88 26.31 -14.83
N SER A 167 -22.21 25.85 -13.78
CA SER A 167 -20.99 26.49 -13.26
C SER A 167 -20.23 25.60 -12.29
N VAL A 168 -18.95 25.95 -12.04
CA VAL A 168 -18.14 25.35 -10.96
C VAL A 168 -18.78 25.54 -9.60
N GLU A 169 -19.45 26.67 -9.37
CA GLU A 169 -20.17 26.92 -8.11
C GLU A 169 -21.37 25.97 -7.95
N ALA A 170 -22.09 25.66 -9.03
CA ALA A 170 -23.13 24.64 -9.04
C ALA A 170 -22.53 23.25 -8.75
N PHE A 171 -21.34 22.95 -9.26
CA PHE A 171 -20.60 21.73 -8.94
C PHE A 171 -20.20 21.65 -7.47
N LEU A 172 -19.66 22.71 -6.86
CA LEU A 172 -19.33 22.72 -5.44
C LEU A 172 -20.59 22.49 -4.57
N ARG A 173 -21.71 23.13 -4.90
CA ARG A 173 -23.00 22.87 -4.22
C ARG A 173 -23.48 21.44 -4.42
N PHE A 174 -23.30 20.86 -5.61
CA PHE A 174 -23.62 19.46 -5.88
C PHE A 174 -22.79 18.52 -5.00
N VAL A 175 -21.47 18.74 -4.94
CA VAL A 175 -20.54 17.98 -4.09
C VAL A 175 -20.92 18.10 -2.62
N GLU A 176 -21.25 19.31 -2.16
CA GLU A 176 -21.65 19.54 -0.78
C GLU A 176 -22.95 18.81 -0.42
N ARG A 177 -23.98 18.92 -1.25
CA ARG A 177 -25.31 18.35 -0.99
C ARG A 177 -25.37 16.83 -1.17
N HIS A 178 -24.70 16.31 -2.19
CA HIS A 178 -24.85 14.90 -2.59
C HIS A 178 -23.68 14.05 -2.13
N LEU A 179 -22.50 14.63 -1.94
CA LEU A 179 -21.29 13.92 -1.52
C LEU A 179 -20.87 14.30 -0.10
N GLY A 180 -21.46 15.31 0.54
CA GLY A 180 -21.03 15.75 1.87
C GLY A 180 -19.72 16.55 1.84
N GLY A 181 -19.50 17.27 0.74
CA GLY A 181 -18.38 18.20 0.56
C GLY A 181 -17.08 17.53 0.08
N PRO A 182 -15.94 18.24 0.20
CA PRO A 182 -14.63 17.72 -0.21
C PRO A 182 -14.31 16.31 0.33
N PRO A 183 -14.67 15.94 1.57
CA PRO A 183 -14.42 14.60 2.08
C PRO A 183 -15.14 13.48 1.31
N GLY A 184 -16.32 13.73 0.73
CA GLY A 184 -17.00 12.71 -0.07
C GLY A 184 -16.63 12.72 -1.54
N LEU A 185 -16.18 13.85 -2.09
CA LEU A 185 -15.50 13.87 -3.39
C LEU A 185 -14.25 12.98 -3.34
N MET A 186 -13.44 13.13 -2.29
CA MET A 186 -12.27 12.27 -2.04
C MET A 186 -12.63 10.80 -1.85
N LYS A 187 -13.90 10.47 -1.54
CA LYS A 187 -14.33 9.06 -1.44
C LYS A 187 -14.50 8.40 -2.80
N ILE A 188 -14.95 9.14 -3.81
CA ILE A 188 -15.17 8.64 -5.17
C ILE A 188 -13.86 8.21 -5.82
N PHE A 189 -12.80 9.01 -5.67
CA PHE A 189 -11.47 8.71 -6.23
C PHE A 189 -10.77 7.49 -5.60
N LYS A 190 -11.30 6.94 -4.51
CA LYS A 190 -10.79 5.73 -3.86
C LYS A 190 -11.60 4.47 -4.20
N LEU A 191 -12.59 4.58 -5.08
CA LEU A 191 -13.46 3.50 -5.53
C LEU A 191 -13.13 3.01 -6.96
N ARG A 192 -12.11 3.59 -7.60
CA ARG A 192 -11.48 3.03 -8.81
C ARG A 192 -10.21 2.29 -8.42
#